data_AF-A0ABD3J990-F1
#
_entry.id   AF-A0ABD3J990-F1
#
_cell.length_a   1.000
_cell.length_b   1.000
_cell.length_c   1.000
_cell.angle_alpha   90.00
_cell.angle_beta   90.00
_cell.angle_gamma   90.00
#
_symmetry.space_group_name_H-M   'P 1'
#
loop_
_entity.id
_entity.type
_entity.pdbx_description
1 polymer ?
#
loop_
_entity_poly.entity_id
_entity_poly.type
_entity_poly.pdbx_seq_one_letter_code
_entity_poly.pdbx_strand_id
1 'polypeptide(L)'
;MALRIHALPLHALPRPPKSRLRPLRFDPRKPLPASVSCRAKRPTGDAEIASAFAEEVARVHAQKKQKDEALRKGRALLFAELCGYFSLGEDELRRRWERMEDGERRDMAAEFVSNWSADFHPLSARSVVEMVEEHLRREKKTSFSDDSAFFPSLKRLMGLGESK
;
A
#
# COMPACT_ATOMS: atom_id res chain seq x y z
N MET A 1 7.49 -16.08 29.75
CA MET A 1 6.35 -16.64 28.98
C MET A 1 6.78 -16.66 27.51
N ALA A 2 7.27 -17.79 27.00
CA ALA A 2 7.76 -17.88 25.62
C ALA A 2 6.60 -18.13 24.66
N LEU A 3 6.35 -17.21 23.73
CA LEU A 3 5.34 -17.36 22.70
C LEU A 3 5.86 -18.37 21.65
N ARG A 4 5.32 -19.59 21.69
CA ARG A 4 5.54 -20.60 20.66
C ARG A 4 4.71 -20.22 19.44
N ILE A 5 5.33 -19.50 18.51
CA ILE A 5 4.75 -19.24 17.19
C ILE A 5 4.89 -20.53 16.39
N HIS A 6 3.79 -21.25 16.19
CA HIS A 6 3.75 -22.36 15.26
C HIS A 6 3.88 -21.79 13.84
N ALA A 7 5.06 -21.95 13.24
CA ALA A 7 5.29 -21.61 11.84
C ALA A 7 4.31 -22.41 10.98
N LEU A 8 3.30 -21.73 10.42
CA LEU A 8 2.41 -22.34 9.44
C LEU A 8 3.23 -22.71 8.19
N PRO A 9 3.08 -23.91 7.63
CA PRO A 9 3.79 -24.30 6.41
C PRO A 9 3.49 -23.33 5.27
N LEU A 10 4.50 -22.61 4.79
CA LEU A 10 4.44 -21.67 3.66
C LEU A 10 3.92 -22.29 2.34
N HIS A 11 3.80 -23.63 2.29
CA HIS A 11 3.27 -24.37 1.15
C HIS A 11 1.74 -24.41 1.10
N ALA A 12 1.05 -24.06 2.19
CA ALA A 12 -0.41 -24.10 2.28
C ALA A 12 -1.11 -22.77 1.93
N LEU A 13 -0.35 -21.69 1.72
CA LEU A 13 -0.92 -20.43 1.29
C LEU A 13 -1.18 -20.46 -0.23
N PRO A 14 -2.41 -20.15 -0.69
CA PRO A 14 -2.69 -20.00 -2.11
C PRO A 14 -1.72 -18.97 -2.69
N ARG A 15 -0.83 -19.40 -3.57
CA ARG A 15 0.06 -18.48 -4.28
C ARG A 15 -0.84 -17.46 -5.00
N PRO A 16 -0.64 -16.15 -4.81
CA PRO A 16 -1.34 -15.17 -5.62
C PRO A 16 -1.03 -15.50 -7.08
N PRO A 17 -2.06 -15.56 -7.96
CA PRO A 17 -1.83 -15.81 -9.37
C PRO A 17 -0.81 -14.78 -9.83
N LYS A 18 0.33 -15.24 -10.36
CA LYS A 18 1.36 -14.37 -10.95
C LYS A 18 0.63 -13.43 -11.89
N SER A 19 0.47 -12.16 -11.49
CA SER A 19 -0.04 -11.14 -12.38
C SER A 19 1.02 -10.98 -13.45
N ARG A 20 0.90 -11.80 -14.51
CA ARG A 20 1.51 -11.52 -15.80
C ARG A 20 0.80 -10.27 -16.29
N LEU A 21 1.19 -9.11 -15.75
CA LEU A 21 1.11 -7.87 -16.49
C LEU A 21 2.04 -8.11 -17.69
N ARG A 22 1.49 -8.72 -18.74
CA ARG A 22 2.14 -8.69 -20.04
C ARG A 22 2.34 -7.20 -20.32
N PRO A 23 3.56 -6.77 -20.63
CA PRO A 23 3.73 -5.46 -21.23
C PRO A 23 2.75 -5.40 -22.40
N LEU A 24 1.83 -4.44 -22.38
CA LEU A 24 1.02 -4.12 -23.56
C LEU A 24 2.01 -3.62 -24.61
N ARG A 25 2.58 -4.55 -25.38
CA ARG A 25 3.29 -4.21 -26.61
C ARG A 25 2.21 -3.72 -27.56
N PHE A 26 2.08 -2.40 -27.67
CA PHE A 26 1.41 -1.80 -28.80
C PHE A 26 2.20 -2.21 -30.05
N ASP A 27 1.60 -3.12 -30.82
CA ASP A 27 2.07 -3.48 -32.15
C ASP A 27 1.43 -2.49 -33.13
N PRO A 28 2.17 -1.51 -33.67
CA PRO A 28 1.60 -0.50 -34.55
C PRO A 28 1.09 -1.07 -35.89
N ARG A 29 1.31 -2.38 -36.15
CA ARG A 29 0.83 -3.08 -37.35
C ARG A 29 -0.44 -3.90 -37.11
N LYS A 30 -0.95 -3.96 -35.87
CA LYS A 30 -2.22 -4.62 -35.56
C LYS A 30 -3.27 -3.56 -35.25
N PRO A 31 -4.27 -3.36 -36.12
CA PRO A 31 -5.43 -2.56 -35.77
C PRO A 31 -6.06 -3.14 -34.49
N LEU A 32 -6.23 -2.32 -33.46
CA LEU A 32 -7.11 -2.67 -32.35
C LEU A 32 -8.52 -2.91 -32.93
N PRO A 33 -9.18 -4.06 -32.67
CA PRO A 33 -10.59 -4.18 -32.98
C PRO A 33 -11.37 -3.48 -31.87
N ALA A 34 -11.36 -2.15 -31.91
CA ALA A 34 -12.28 -1.33 -31.15
C ALA A 34 -12.88 -0.28 -32.10
N SER A 35 -13.52 -0.76 -33.16
CA SER A 35 -14.61 -0.01 -33.76
C SER A 35 -15.74 -0.01 -32.74
N VAL A 36 -15.89 1.09 -32.01
CA VAL A 36 -17.16 1.38 -31.35
C VAL A 36 -18.13 1.70 -32.50
N SER A 37 -18.79 0.66 -33.00
CA SER A 37 -19.90 0.83 -33.91
C SER A 37 -21.05 1.47 -33.15
N CYS A 38 -21.38 2.72 -33.45
CA CYS A 38 -22.60 3.38 -32.96
C CYS A 38 -23.89 2.75 -33.54
N ARG A 39 -23.79 1.62 -34.24
CA ARG A 39 -24.90 0.91 -34.88
C ARG A 39 -25.29 -0.35 -34.11
N ALA A 40 -25.46 -0.24 -32.79
CA ALA A 40 -26.12 -1.28 -32.01
C ALA A 40 -27.62 -1.29 -32.35
N LYS A 41 -28.21 -2.47 -32.61
CA LYS A 41 -29.64 -2.64 -32.92
C LYS A 41 -30.56 -2.39 -31.71
N ARG A 42 -30.00 -2.12 -30.53
CA ARG A 42 -30.71 -1.55 -29.38
C ARG A 42 -29.83 -0.45 -28.79
N PRO A 43 -30.37 0.72 -28.45
CA PRO A 43 -29.63 1.67 -27.64
C PRO A 43 -29.39 1.00 -26.29
N THR A 44 -28.13 0.68 -25.97
CA THR A 44 -27.74 0.49 -24.57
C THR A 44 -28.10 1.80 -23.90
N GLY A 45 -29.12 1.79 -23.04
CA GLY A 45 -29.65 3.02 -22.48
C GLY A 45 -28.59 3.69 -21.61
N ASP A 46 -28.53 5.02 -21.62
CA ASP A 46 -27.62 5.78 -20.77
C ASP A 46 -27.72 5.36 -19.29
N ALA A 47 -28.91 4.89 -18.86
CA ALA A 47 -29.15 4.31 -17.54
C ALA A 47 -28.35 3.02 -17.26
N GLU A 48 -28.22 2.12 -18.23
CA GLU A 48 -27.45 0.88 -18.07
C GLU A 48 -25.95 1.17 -17.97
N ILE A 49 -25.47 2.14 -18.76
CA ILE A 49 -24.08 2.61 -18.73
C ILE A 49 -23.78 3.29 -17.39
N ALA A 50 -24.67 4.17 -16.93
CA ALA A 50 -24.54 4.85 -15.64
C ALA A 50 -24.56 3.85 -14.47
N SER A 51 -25.42 2.83 -14.53
CA SER A 51 -25.48 1.77 -13.51
C SER A 51 -24.19 0.96 -13.47
N ALA A 52 -23.68 0.50 -14.62
CA ALA A 52 -22.43 -0.24 -14.68
C ALA A 52 -21.24 0.58 -14.19
N PHE A 53 -21.22 1.90 -14.50
CA PHE A 53 -20.21 2.80 -13.97
C PHE A 53 -20.31 2.97 -12.45
N ALA A 54 -21.52 3.14 -11.91
CA ALA A 54 -21.73 3.26 -10.46
C ALA A 54 -21.29 2.00 -9.71
N GLU A 55 -21.58 0.81 -10.24
CA GLU A 55 -21.11 -0.47 -9.70
C GLU A 55 -19.58 -0.57 -9.72
N GLU A 56 -18.94 -0.17 -10.82
CA GLU A 56 -17.48 -0.18 -10.95
C GLU A 56 -16.82 0.81 -9.99
N VAL A 57 -17.38 2.01 -9.83
CA VAL A 57 -16.94 2.99 -8.83
C VAL A 57 -17.08 2.40 -7.42
N ALA A 58 -18.23 1.84 -7.08
CA ALA A 58 -18.45 1.20 -5.77
C ALA A 58 -17.42 0.08 -5.49
N ARG A 59 -17.12 -0.74 -6.50
CA ARG A 59 -16.10 -1.79 -6.42
C ARG A 59 -14.70 -1.22 -6.17
N VAL A 60 -14.31 -0.16 -6.89
CA VAL A 60 -13.01 0.51 -6.71
C VAL A 60 -12.90 1.12 -5.31
N HIS A 61 -13.96 1.77 -4.82
CA HIS A 61 -14.00 2.32 -3.47
C HIS A 61 -13.86 1.23 -2.40
N ALA A 62 -14.56 0.11 -2.55
CA ALA A 62 -14.45 -1.02 -1.63
C ALA A 62 -13.02 -1.60 -1.59
N GLN A 63 -12.40 -1.80 -2.77
CA GLN A 63 -11.02 -2.27 -2.86
C GLN A 63 -10.03 -1.29 -2.21
N LYS A 64 -10.20 0.01 -2.46
CA LYS A 64 -9.39 1.05 -1.81
C LYS A 64 -9.48 0.96 -0.30
N LYS A 65 -10.69 0.92 0.26
CA LYS A 65 -10.92 0.81 1.70
C LYS A 65 -10.23 -0.41 2.31
N GLN A 66 -10.32 -1.56 1.64
CA GLN A 66 -9.65 -2.78 2.07
C GLN A 66 -8.12 -2.64 2.07
N LYS A 67 -7.54 -2.02 1.03
CA LYS A 67 -6.10 -1.77 0.95
C LYS A 67 -5.63 -0.80 2.02
N ASP A 68 -6.39 0.25 2.28
CA ASP A 68 -6.07 1.24 3.31
C ASP A 68 -6.09 0.61 4.71
N GLU A 69 -7.06 -0.27 4.98
CA GLU A 69 -7.12 -1.01 6.24
C GLU A 69 -5.97 -2.02 6.39
N ALA A 70 -5.64 -2.74 5.33
CA ALA A 70 -4.51 -3.66 5.31
C ALA A 70 -3.19 -2.93 5.57
N LEU A 71 -2.96 -1.79 4.93
CA LEU A 71 -1.80 -0.94 5.17
C LEU A 71 -1.79 -0.39 6.60
N ARG A 72 -2.94 -0.01 7.16
CA ARG A 72 -3.03 0.44 8.55
C ARG A 72 -2.60 -0.64 9.52
N LYS A 73 -3.09 -1.87 9.35
CA LYS A 73 -2.70 -3.03 10.18
C LYS A 73 -1.22 -3.38 9.98
N GLY A 74 -0.74 -3.34 8.74
CA GLY A 74 0.67 -3.57 8.42
C GLY A 74 1.61 -2.57 9.07
N ARG A 75 1.27 -1.27 9.09
CA ARG A 75 2.04 -0.23 9.78
C ARG A 75 2.11 -0.47 11.29
N ALA A 76 1.00 -0.83 11.93
CA ALA A 76 0.96 -1.11 13.36
C ALA A 76 1.81 -2.34 13.72
N LEU A 77 1.72 -3.42 12.94
CA LEU A 77 2.55 -4.61 13.11
C LEU A 77 4.04 -4.30 12.95
N LEU A 78 4.40 -3.57 11.89
CA LEU A 78 5.78 -3.16 11.65
C LEU A 78 6.36 -2.35 12.82
N PHE A 79 5.57 -1.43 13.39
CA PHE A 79 6.00 -0.63 14.53
C PHE A 79 6.20 -1.50 15.79
N ALA A 80 5.29 -2.44 16.06
CA ALA A 80 5.43 -3.37 17.18
C ALA A 80 6.69 -4.26 17.05
N GLU A 81 6.99 -4.73 15.84
CA GLU A 81 8.20 -5.52 15.55
C GLU A 81 9.47 -4.68 15.71
N LEU A 82 9.43 -3.41 15.30
CA LEU A 82 10.53 -2.46 15.49
C LEU A 82 10.79 -2.19 16.99
N CYS A 83 9.73 -2.02 17.79
CA CYS A 83 9.82 -1.93 19.25
C CYS A 83 10.47 -3.19 19.84
N GLY A 84 10.04 -4.37 19.39
CA GLY A 84 10.61 -5.66 19.81
C GLY A 84 12.08 -5.80 19.47
N TYR A 85 12.48 -5.45 18.23
CA TYR A 85 13.87 -5.53 17.76
C TYR A 85 14.81 -4.66 18.62
N PHE A 86 14.41 -3.42 18.92
CA PHE A 86 15.22 -2.53 19.76
C PHE A 86 14.99 -2.68 21.26
N SER A 87 14.09 -3.58 21.69
CA SER A 87 13.68 -3.74 23.09
C SER A 87 13.22 -2.44 23.75
N LEU A 88 12.54 -1.58 22.98
CA LEU A 88 12.02 -0.30 23.44
C LEU A 88 10.50 -0.37 23.60
N GLY A 89 9.97 0.34 24.59
CA GLY A 89 8.53 0.56 24.69
C GLY A 89 8.03 1.49 23.56
N GLU A 90 6.75 1.40 23.20
CA GLU A 90 6.16 2.21 22.12
C GLU A 90 6.38 3.72 22.32
N ASP A 91 6.16 4.21 23.54
CA ASP A 91 6.35 5.63 23.89
C ASP A 91 7.82 6.05 23.87
N GLU A 92 8.72 5.14 24.22
CA GLU A 92 10.16 5.40 24.23
C GLU A 92 10.70 5.47 22.80
N LEU A 93 10.35 4.50 21.96
CA LEU A 93 10.72 4.49 20.56
C LEU A 93 10.14 5.72 19.85
N ARG A 94 8.88 6.08 20.12
CA ARG A 94 8.25 7.31 19.60
C ARG A 94 9.06 8.56 19.94
N ARG A 95 9.36 8.78 21.24
CA ARG A 95 10.14 9.94 21.69
C ARG A 95 11.56 9.96 21.14
N ARG A 96 12.17 8.79 20.93
CA ARG A 96 13.49 8.67 20.32
C ARG A 96 13.42 9.01 18.83
N TRP A 97 12.47 8.44 18.12
CA TRP A 97 12.26 8.62 16.69
C TRP A 97 12.00 10.08 16.30
N GLU A 98 11.22 10.81 17.11
CA GLU A 98 10.94 12.23 16.89
C GLU A 98 12.16 13.13 17.05
N ARG A 99 13.14 12.72 17.85
CA ARG A 99 14.39 13.47 18.08
C ARG A 99 15.47 13.12 17.07
N MET A 100 15.33 12.01 16.36
CA MET A 100 16.30 11.55 15.37
C MET A 100 16.23 12.38 14.10
N GLU A 101 17.39 12.62 13.49
CA GLU A 101 17.48 13.18 12.15
C GLU A 101 17.10 12.14 11.09
N ASP A 102 16.76 12.61 9.89
CA ASP A 102 16.32 11.72 8.80
C ASP A 102 17.38 10.67 8.41
N GLY A 103 18.66 10.99 8.56
CA GLY A 103 19.76 10.04 8.36
C GLY A 103 19.74 8.92 9.40
N GLU A 104 19.66 9.28 10.68
CA GLU A 104 19.64 8.33 11.80
C GLU A 104 18.41 7.40 11.73
N ARG A 105 17.24 7.93 11.34
CA ARG A 105 16.03 7.10 11.13
C ARG A 105 16.23 6.10 10.00
N ARG A 106 16.90 6.49 8.92
CA ARG A 106 17.20 5.59 7.78
C ARG A 106 18.18 4.52 8.17
N ASP A 107 19.22 4.84 8.94
CA ASP A 107 20.22 3.89 9.39
C ASP A 107 19.60 2.86 10.34
N MET A 108 18.78 3.30 11.29
CA MET A 108 17.99 2.42 12.16
C MET A 108 17.08 1.49 11.35
N ALA A 109 16.36 2.05 10.36
CA ALA A 109 15.48 1.26 9.50
C ALA A 109 16.28 0.27 8.63
N ALA A 110 17.48 0.63 8.18
CA ALA A 110 18.35 -0.24 7.40
C ALA A 110 18.88 -1.41 8.24
N GLU A 111 19.27 -1.16 9.49
CA GLU A 111 19.68 -2.21 10.43
C GLU A 111 18.53 -3.19 10.69
N PHE A 112 17.35 -2.66 11.03
CA PHE A 112 16.14 -3.45 11.22
C PHE A 112 15.80 -4.29 9.98
N VAL A 113 15.76 -3.67 8.80
CA VAL A 113 15.47 -4.37 7.54
C VAL A 113 16.53 -5.42 7.23
N SER A 114 17.81 -5.16 7.47
CA SER A 114 18.87 -6.13 7.22
C SER A 114 18.64 -7.43 8.01
N ASN A 115 18.24 -7.32 9.27
CA ASN A 115 17.96 -8.48 10.11
C ASN A 115 16.58 -9.11 9.81
N TRP A 116 15.57 -8.29 9.53
CA TRP A 116 14.17 -8.73 9.35
C TRP A 116 13.87 -9.25 7.93
N SER A 117 14.62 -8.80 6.92
CA SER A 117 14.49 -9.25 5.52
C SER A 117 15.04 -10.65 5.24
N ALA A 118 15.75 -11.24 6.20
CA ALA A 118 16.10 -12.66 6.13
C ALA A 118 14.84 -13.55 6.10
N ASP A 119 13.75 -13.08 6.74
CA ASP A 119 12.50 -13.85 6.92
C ASP A 119 11.34 -13.35 6.02
N PHE A 120 11.47 -12.18 5.38
CA PHE A 120 10.42 -11.57 4.54
C PHE A 120 10.98 -10.95 3.24
N HIS A 121 10.17 -10.93 2.16
CA HIS A 121 10.54 -10.22 0.92
C HIS A 121 10.92 -8.76 1.26
N PRO A 122 12.13 -8.29 0.91
CA PRO A 122 12.70 -7.10 1.52
C PRO A 122 11.86 -5.86 1.24
N LEU A 123 11.25 -5.32 2.30
CA LEU A 123 10.87 -3.92 2.33
C LEU A 123 12.16 -3.11 2.30
N SER A 124 12.26 -2.11 1.43
CA SER A 124 13.42 -1.21 1.47
C SER A 124 13.40 -0.36 2.76
N ALA A 125 14.56 0.05 3.27
CA ALA A 125 14.66 0.93 4.43
C ALA A 125 13.81 2.21 4.28
N ARG A 126 13.75 2.74 3.05
CA ARG A 126 12.88 3.88 2.71
C ARG A 126 11.39 3.58 2.95
N SER A 127 10.92 2.40 2.54
CA SER A 127 9.52 1.99 2.75
C SER A 127 9.18 1.89 4.24
N VAL A 128 10.12 1.43 5.07
CA VAL A 128 9.93 1.34 6.52
C VAL A 128 9.82 2.72 7.14
N VAL A 129 10.72 3.66 6.80
CA VAL A 129 10.65 5.04 7.28
C VAL A 129 9.32 5.69 6.93
N GLU A 130 8.91 5.60 5.66
CA GLU A 130 7.65 6.17 5.19
C GLU A 130 6.43 5.59 5.94
N MET A 131 6.43 4.28 6.22
CA MET A 131 5.36 3.60 6.95
C MET A 131 5.28 3.99 8.43
N VAL A 132 6.43 4.12 9.11
CA VAL A 132 6.49 4.53 10.52
C VAL A 132 6.05 5.98 10.68
N GLU A 133 6.53 6.89 9.83
CA GLU A 133 6.13 8.30 9.88
C GLU A 133 4.63 8.50 9.70
N GLU A 134 4.02 7.73 8.80
CA GLU A 134 2.59 7.81 8.54
C GLU A 134 1.75 7.27 9.72
N HIS A 135 2.26 6.28 10.45
CA HIS A 135 1.64 5.78 11.67
C HIS A 135 1.66 6.84 12.78
N LEU A 136 2.84 7.40 13.07
CA LEU A 136 3.03 8.43 14.09
C LEU A 136 2.21 9.70 13.79
N ARG A 137 2.10 10.07 12.51
CA ARG A 137 1.31 11.24 12.08
C ARG A 137 -0.19 11.04 12.27
N ARG A 138 -0.72 9.82 12.06
CA ARG A 138 -2.15 9.54 12.25
C ARG A 138 -2.56 9.56 13.72
N GLU A 139 -1.68 9.13 14.62
CA GLU A 139 -1.94 9.21 16.06
C GLU A 139 -1.97 10.66 16.57
N LYS A 140 -1.21 11.57 15.95
CA LYS A 140 -1.27 13.01 16.24
C LYS A 140 -2.52 13.70 15.68
N LYS A 141 -3.10 13.17 14.59
CA LYS A 141 -4.25 13.74 13.88
C LYS A 141 -5.62 13.32 14.42
N THR A 142 -5.70 12.66 15.58
CA THR A 142 -6.99 12.35 16.21
C THR A 142 -7.80 13.58 16.66
N SER A 143 -7.27 14.80 16.45
CA SER A 143 -8.01 16.06 16.53
C SER A 143 -8.02 16.77 15.17
N PHE A 144 -9.08 16.52 14.40
CA PHE A 144 -9.55 17.25 13.22
C PHE A 144 -8.71 17.17 11.91
N SER A 145 -9.45 16.89 10.83
CA SER A 145 -9.08 16.94 9.41
C SER A 145 -8.49 15.65 8.80
N ASP A 146 -9.39 14.93 8.13
CA ASP A 146 -9.19 13.69 7.40
C ASP A 146 -8.53 13.98 6.03
N ASP A 147 -7.30 14.49 6.06
CA ASP A 147 -6.57 14.80 4.84
C ASP A 147 -5.79 13.55 4.38
N SER A 148 -6.34 12.88 3.37
CA SER A 148 -5.85 11.63 2.79
C SER A 148 -4.52 11.82 2.06
N ALA A 149 -3.45 12.01 2.83
CA ALA A 149 -2.09 12.15 2.31
C ALA A 149 -1.56 10.79 1.83
N PHE A 150 -1.91 10.42 0.59
CA PHE A 150 -1.15 9.41 -0.16
C PHE A 150 0.33 9.81 -0.22
N PHE A 151 1.24 8.83 -0.18
CA PHE A 151 2.67 9.06 -0.36
C PHE A 151 2.93 9.82 -1.67
N PRO A 152 3.79 10.84 -1.71
CA PRO A 152 4.09 11.58 -2.95
C PRO A 152 4.59 10.69 -4.10
N SER A 153 5.34 9.64 -3.78
CA SER A 153 5.80 8.61 -4.71
C SER A 153 4.64 7.80 -5.29
N LEU A 154 3.68 7.42 -4.45
CA LEU A 154 2.49 6.66 -4.84
C LEU A 154 1.47 7.55 -5.57
N LYS A 155 1.34 8.82 -5.18
CA LYS A 155 0.58 9.83 -5.94
C LYS A 155 1.14 9.95 -7.36
N ARG A 156 2.46 10.03 -7.51
CA ARG A 156 3.12 10.08 -8.82
C ARG A 156 2.90 8.80 -9.63
N LEU A 157 2.96 7.64 -8.97
CA LEU A 157 2.73 6.34 -9.61
C LEU A 157 1.25 6.11 -9.99
N MET A 158 0.31 6.72 -9.26
CA MET A 158 -1.12 6.68 -9.56
C MET A 158 -1.60 7.88 -10.40
N GLY A 159 -0.71 8.77 -10.85
CA GLY A 159 -1.08 9.96 -11.64
C GLY A 159 -1.85 11.04 -10.86
N LEU A 160 -1.85 10.99 -9.52
CA LEU A 160 -2.49 11.94 -8.61
C LEU A 160 -1.52 13.03 -8.09
N GLY A 161 -0.35 13.16 -8.70
CA GLY A 161 0.59 14.23 -8.38
C GLY A 161 0.16 15.54 -9.04
N GLU A 162 0.00 16.60 -8.27
CA GLU A 162 -0.30 17.94 -8.78
C GLU A 162 0.76 18.38 -9.79
N SER A 163 0.29 18.80 -10.97
CA SER A 163 1.10 19.55 -11.93
C SER A 163 0.91 21.03 -11.62
N LYS A 164 1.86 21.58 -10.86
CA LYS A 164 2.42 22.94 -10.92
C LYS A 164 2.70 23.50 -9.53
#